data_AF-A0A3N9UYT7-F1
#
_entry.id   AF-A0A3N9UYT7-F1
#
_cell.length_a   1.000
_cell.length_b   1.000
_cell.length_c   1.000
_cell.angle_alpha   90.00
_cell.angle_beta   90.00
_cell.angle_gamma   90.00
#
_symmetry.space_group_name_H-M   'P 1'
#
loop_
_entity.id
_entity.type
_entity.pdbx_description
1 polymer ?
#
loop_
_entity_poly.entity_id
_entity_poly.type
_entity_poly.pdbx_seq_one_letter_code
_entity_poly.pdbx_strand_id
1 'polypeptide(L)'
;MTDEARFRQHEAEFHGQSTLIQEPKTNREQDRPPAQIAVQRKLPISIKASREQEETKKILLALKELLESGVQPLPSDLEKSLDMSSRLIGRRLGEVGIQAMNTRIHDKPGRYFLRSMLPKIEEALKELS
;
A
#
# COMPACT_ATOMS: atom_id res chain seq x y z
N MET A 1 20.73 -51.11 23.09
CA MET A 1 20.86 -52.09 22.00
C MET A 1 19.91 -51.61 20.92
N THR A 2 20.40 -50.67 20.09
CA THR A 2 20.85 -50.85 18.67
C THR A 2 19.64 -51.13 17.77
N ASP A 3 19.32 -50.31 16.76
CA ASP A 3 20.07 -49.99 15.53
C ASP A 3 19.69 -48.57 15.03
N GLU A 4 20.63 -47.66 14.75
CA GLU A 4 21.27 -47.41 13.44
C GLU A 4 20.29 -47.06 12.28
N ALA A 5 20.15 -45.78 11.95
CA ALA A 5 20.92 -45.08 10.90
C ALA A 5 20.50 -45.42 9.46
N ARG A 6 19.77 -44.50 8.80
CA ARG A 6 19.75 -44.40 7.32
C ARG A 6 19.70 -42.95 6.86
N PHE A 7 20.89 -42.34 6.91
CA PHE A 7 21.34 -41.31 5.97
C PHE A 7 21.58 -41.96 4.59
N ARG A 8 21.62 -41.14 3.52
CA ARG A 8 22.01 -41.40 2.10
C ARG A 8 20.81 -41.34 1.13
N GLN A 9 20.87 -40.73 -0.06
CA GLN A 9 21.98 -40.14 -0.81
C GLN A 9 21.40 -39.26 -1.94
N HIS A 10 22.17 -38.23 -2.32
CA HIS A 10 22.12 -37.52 -3.58
C HIS A 10 22.29 -38.47 -4.79
N GLU A 11 21.81 -38.02 -5.96
CA GLU A 11 22.48 -38.04 -7.28
C GLU A 11 21.51 -38.41 -8.42
N ALA A 12 21.29 -37.44 -9.31
CA ALA A 12 21.04 -37.69 -10.73
C ALA A 12 21.37 -36.39 -11.49
N GLU A 13 22.67 -36.12 -11.64
CA GLU A 13 23.16 -35.39 -12.80
C GLU A 13 23.06 -36.33 -14.00
N PHE A 14 22.38 -35.92 -15.08
CA PHE A 14 22.82 -36.34 -16.40
C PHE A 14 22.49 -35.29 -17.47
N HIS A 15 23.54 -34.97 -18.21
CA HIS A 15 23.70 -33.91 -19.20
C HIS A 15 23.19 -34.29 -20.60
N GLY A 16 22.96 -33.26 -21.42
CA GLY A 16 22.96 -33.33 -22.90
C GLY A 16 21.56 -33.46 -23.50
N GLN A 17 21.17 -32.75 -24.57
CA GLN A 17 21.94 -32.28 -25.71
C GLN A 17 21.30 -31.06 -26.41
N SER A 18 22.13 -30.41 -27.21
CA SER A 18 21.94 -29.16 -27.95
C SER A 18 21.23 -29.35 -29.31
N THR A 19 20.41 -28.35 -29.68
CA THR A 19 20.12 -27.78 -31.03
C THR A 19 19.59 -28.66 -32.18
N LEU A 20 18.51 -28.23 -32.86
CA LEU A 20 18.60 -27.50 -34.14
C LEU A 20 17.22 -26.96 -34.61
N ILE A 21 17.29 -25.85 -35.33
CA ILE A 21 16.24 -25.02 -35.96
C ILE A 21 15.66 -25.69 -37.22
N GLN A 22 14.38 -25.43 -37.55
CA GLN A 22 13.92 -25.22 -38.94
C GLN A 22 12.63 -24.37 -39.00
N GLU A 23 12.53 -23.60 -40.08
CA GLU A 23 11.93 -22.27 -40.23
C GLU A 23 10.44 -22.26 -40.74
N PRO A 24 9.97 -21.26 -41.54
CA PRO A 24 8.96 -20.29 -41.12
C PRO A 24 7.65 -20.44 -41.91
N LYS A 25 6.53 -19.91 -41.40
CA LYS A 25 5.32 -19.76 -42.21
C LYS A 25 4.68 -18.38 -42.09
N THR A 26 4.91 -17.63 -43.17
CA THR A 26 3.95 -16.83 -43.94
C THR A 26 3.35 -15.57 -43.32
N ASN A 27 3.80 -14.46 -43.92
CA ASN A 27 3.15 -13.18 -44.13
C ASN A 27 1.61 -13.19 -44.05
N ARG A 28 1.07 -12.32 -43.20
CA ARG A 28 -0.06 -11.45 -43.55
C ARG A 28 0.23 -10.06 -43.01
N GLU A 29 0.61 -9.17 -43.93
CA GLU A 29 0.32 -7.75 -43.80
C GLU A 29 -1.18 -7.60 -43.53
N GLN A 30 -1.50 -7.09 -42.35
CA GLN A 30 -2.71 -6.32 -42.14
C GLN A 30 -2.29 -5.05 -41.43
N ASP A 31 -2.23 -3.99 -42.25
CA ASP A 31 -2.44 -2.60 -41.87
C ASP A 31 -3.15 -2.47 -40.52
N ARG A 32 -2.36 -2.20 -39.48
CA ARG A 32 -2.88 -1.58 -38.25
C ARG A 32 -2.00 -0.38 -37.97
N PRO A 33 -2.59 0.83 -37.92
CA PRO A 33 -1.83 2.03 -37.61
C PRO A 33 -1.19 1.88 -36.24
N PRO A 34 -0.01 2.51 -36.01
CA PRO A 34 0.73 2.38 -34.76
C PRO A 34 -0.19 2.69 -33.60
N ALA A 35 -0.15 1.82 -32.58
CA ALA A 35 -0.89 1.92 -31.34
C ALA A 35 -0.94 3.40 -30.92
N GLN A 36 -2.15 3.97 -30.99
CA GLN A 36 -2.41 5.33 -30.57
C GLN A 36 -1.87 5.42 -29.14
N ILE A 37 -0.77 6.17 -29.03
CA ILE A 37 -0.12 6.55 -27.80
C ILE A 37 -1.23 6.82 -26.81
N ALA A 38 -1.35 5.97 -25.79
CA ALA A 38 -2.23 6.22 -24.68
C ALA A 38 -1.89 7.63 -24.23
N VAL A 39 -2.79 8.58 -24.54
CA VAL A 39 -2.69 9.96 -24.13
C VAL A 39 -2.82 9.88 -22.62
N GLN A 40 -1.68 9.63 -21.98
CA GLN A 40 -1.47 9.90 -20.58
C GLN A 40 -1.72 11.39 -20.48
N ARG A 41 -2.99 11.73 -20.22
CA ARG A 41 -3.39 12.99 -19.64
C ARG A 41 -2.59 13.04 -18.35
N LYS A 42 -1.36 13.55 -18.46
CA LYS A 42 -0.56 14.06 -17.36
C LYS A 42 -1.39 15.20 -16.82
N LEU A 43 -2.40 14.85 -16.03
CA LEU A 43 -3.04 15.78 -15.11
C LEU A 43 -1.87 16.51 -14.44
N PRO A 44 -1.86 17.85 -14.46
CA PRO A 44 -0.74 18.61 -13.95
C PRO A 44 -0.45 18.12 -12.54
N ILE A 45 0.76 17.57 -12.35
CA ILE A 45 1.21 16.88 -11.14
C ILE A 45 0.98 17.76 -9.90
N SER A 46 1.01 19.08 -10.10
CA SER A 46 0.68 20.12 -9.13
C SER A 46 -0.74 20.06 -8.54
N ILE A 47 -1.79 19.84 -9.34
CA ILE A 47 -3.18 19.84 -8.84
C ILE A 47 -3.46 18.58 -8.02
N LYS A 48 -2.90 17.44 -8.46
CA LYS A 48 -3.01 16.20 -7.70
C LYS A 48 -2.39 16.38 -6.31
N ALA A 49 -1.12 16.82 -6.25
CA ALA A 49 -0.42 17.04 -4.99
C ALA A 49 -1.20 17.96 -4.03
N SER A 50 -1.80 19.04 -4.54
CA SER A 50 -2.65 19.94 -3.73
C SER A 50 -3.85 19.23 -3.12
N ARG A 51 -4.58 18.43 -3.92
CA ARG A 51 -5.73 17.66 -3.42
C ARG A 51 -5.30 16.61 -2.40
N GLU A 52 -4.17 15.94 -2.61
CA GLU A 52 -3.65 14.93 -1.68
C GLU A 52 -3.26 15.56 -0.32
N GLN A 53 -2.68 16.75 -0.35
CA GLN A 53 -2.35 17.52 0.84
C GLN A 53 -3.62 17.97 1.59
N GLU A 54 -4.64 18.46 0.88
CA GLU A 54 -5.93 18.83 1.47
C GLU A 54 -6.64 17.62 2.10
N GLU A 55 -6.65 16.47 1.42
CA GLU A 55 -7.19 15.21 1.96
C GLU A 55 -6.45 14.83 3.24
N THR A 56 -5.12 14.86 3.23
CA THR A 56 -4.28 14.54 4.40
C THR A 56 -4.56 15.49 5.55
N LYS A 57 -4.64 16.79 5.28
CA LYS A 57 -4.95 17.83 6.28
C LYS A 57 -6.32 17.60 6.91
N LYS A 58 -7.35 17.30 6.12
CA LYS A 58 -8.70 16.96 6.62
C LYS A 58 -8.67 15.75 7.54
N ILE A 59 -7.96 14.69 7.16
CA ILE A 59 -7.82 13.48 7.97
C ILE A 59 -7.11 13.80 9.30
N LEU A 60 -6.01 14.56 9.26
CA LEU A 60 -5.24 14.92 10.45
C LEU A 60 -6.04 15.80 11.41
N LEU A 61 -6.83 16.74 10.92
CA LEU A 61 -7.70 17.58 11.74
C LEU A 61 -8.78 16.75 12.44
N ALA A 62 -9.51 15.91 11.69
CA ALA A 62 -10.54 15.05 12.27
C ALA A 62 -9.95 14.05 13.29
N LEU A 63 -8.78 13.50 13.00
CA LEU A 63 -8.08 12.61 13.92
C LEU A 63 -7.62 13.34 15.18
N LYS A 64 -7.10 14.57 15.05
CA LYS A 64 -6.70 15.42 16.19
C LYS A 64 -7.89 15.68 17.12
N GLU A 65 -9.02 16.13 16.58
CA GLU A 65 -10.23 16.43 17.37
C GLU A 65 -10.71 15.20 18.16
N LEU A 66 -10.75 14.02 17.52
CA LEU A 66 -11.15 12.79 18.20
C LEU A 66 -10.18 12.43 19.33
N LEU A 67 -8.88 12.49 19.09
CA LEU A 67 -7.87 12.17 20.11
C LEU A 67 -7.85 13.18 21.26
N GLU A 68 -8.09 14.46 20.99
CA GLU A 68 -8.22 15.51 22.02
C GLU A 68 -9.49 15.32 22.87
N SER A 69 -10.58 14.85 22.27
CA SER A 69 -11.81 14.48 22.98
C SER A 69 -11.67 13.20 23.83
N GLY A 70 -10.53 12.52 23.74
CA GLY A 70 -10.24 11.27 24.46
C GLY A 70 -10.71 10.00 23.73
N VAL A 71 -11.28 10.13 22.53
CA VAL A 71 -11.68 9.02 21.68
C VAL A 71 -10.46 8.49 20.93
N GLN A 72 -10.25 7.16 20.95
CA GLN A 72 -9.21 6.49 20.17
C GLN A 72 -9.87 5.74 19.01
N PRO A 73 -9.91 6.31 17.79
CA PRO A 73 -10.68 5.75 16.70
C PRO A 73 -9.95 4.63 15.96
N LEU A 74 -10.73 3.73 15.36
CA LEU A 74 -10.29 2.85 14.29
C LEU A 74 -10.31 3.61 12.95
N PRO A 75 -9.54 3.17 11.93
CA PRO A 75 -9.68 3.67 10.57
C PRO A 75 -11.12 3.62 10.04
N SER A 76 -11.89 2.59 10.40
CA SER A 76 -13.30 2.43 10.02
C SER A 76 -14.22 3.49 10.64
N ASP A 77 -13.86 4.05 11.79
CA ASP A 77 -14.64 5.12 12.42
C ASP A 77 -14.47 6.43 11.64
N LEU A 78 -13.25 6.67 11.15
CA LEU A 78 -12.93 7.82 10.29
C LEU A 78 -13.56 7.71 8.90
N GLU A 79 -13.82 6.50 8.39
CA GLU A 79 -14.45 6.32 7.08
C GLU A 79 -15.81 7.03 7.00
N LYS A 80 -16.63 6.84 8.03
CA LYS A 80 -18.00 7.37 8.08
C LYS A 80 -18.01 8.90 8.18
N SER A 81 -17.05 9.47 8.92
CA SER A 81 -16.98 10.92 9.13
C SER A 81 -16.39 11.67 7.93
N LEU A 82 -15.47 11.03 7.21
CA LEU A 82 -14.69 11.69 6.14
C LEU A 82 -15.15 11.32 4.73
N ASP A 83 -16.07 10.37 4.58
CA ASP A 83 -16.46 9.79 3.28
C ASP A 83 -15.24 9.30 2.48
N MET A 84 -14.28 8.68 3.18
CA MET A 84 -13.03 8.16 2.63
C MET A 84 -12.81 6.73 3.10
N SER A 85 -12.31 5.85 2.24
CA SER A 85 -11.98 4.48 2.66
C SER A 85 -10.83 4.44 3.69
N SER A 86 -10.85 3.47 4.62
CA SER A 86 -9.82 3.23 5.64
C SER A 86 -8.46 3.03 5.01
N ARG A 87 -8.45 2.41 3.82
CA ARG A 87 -7.22 2.19 3.04
C ARG A 87 -6.63 3.52 2.57
N LEU A 88 -7.47 4.44 2.06
CA LEU A 88 -7.02 5.77 1.68
C LEU A 88 -6.55 6.56 2.90
N ILE A 89 -7.31 6.55 3.98
CA ILE A 89 -6.95 7.20 5.25
C ILE A 89 -5.60 6.70 5.76
N GLY A 90 -5.43 5.38 5.84
CA GLY A 90 -4.17 4.76 6.27
C GLY A 90 -3.00 5.08 5.34
N ARG A 91 -3.24 5.20 4.02
CA ARG A 91 -2.22 5.63 3.07
C ARG A 91 -1.79 7.08 3.32
N ARG A 92 -2.74 8.02 3.40
CA ARG A 92 -2.44 9.46 3.63
C ARG A 92 -1.73 9.69 4.96
N LEU A 93 -2.18 9.04 6.02
CA LEU A 93 -1.51 9.11 7.32
C LEU A 93 -0.14 8.43 7.29
N GLY A 94 0.00 7.33 6.54
CA GLY A 94 1.28 6.66 6.34
C GLY A 94 2.33 7.53 5.62
N GLU A 95 1.90 8.37 4.67
CA GLU A 95 2.76 9.32 3.95
C GLU A 95 3.40 10.36 4.90
N VAL A 96 2.75 10.67 6.03
CA VAL A 96 3.25 11.56 7.10
C VAL A 96 3.75 10.80 8.34
N GLY A 97 3.99 9.49 8.23
CA GLY A 97 4.57 8.69 9.31
C GLY A 97 3.62 8.36 10.48
N ILE A 98 2.31 8.49 10.28
CA ILE A 98 1.28 8.16 11.27
C ILE A 98 0.63 6.82 10.91
N GLN A 99 0.69 5.85 11.84
CA GLN A 99 0.17 4.51 11.62
C GLN A 99 -0.61 4.03 12.84
N ALA A 100 -1.81 3.49 12.60
CA ALA A 100 -2.60 2.86 13.65
C ALA A 100 -1.89 1.62 14.22
N MET A 101 -1.92 1.48 15.54
CA MET A 101 -1.24 0.43 16.29
C MET A 101 -2.19 -0.69 16.67
N ASN A 102 -1.72 -1.94 16.59
CA ASN A 102 -2.44 -3.09 17.11
C ASN A 102 -2.54 -2.96 18.63
N THR A 103 -3.76 -2.83 19.15
CA THR A 103 -4.01 -2.77 20.58
C THR A 103 -5.41 -3.30 20.90
N ARG A 104 -5.77 -3.32 22.17
CA ARG A 104 -7.11 -3.65 22.66
C ARG A 104 -7.62 -2.50 23.51
N ILE A 105 -8.79 -1.97 23.15
CA ILE A 105 -9.46 -0.90 23.88
C ILE A 105 -10.87 -1.37 24.21
N HIS A 106 -11.28 -1.30 25.48
CA HIS A 106 -12.59 -1.79 25.96
C HIS A 106 -12.91 -3.22 25.47
N ASP A 107 -11.95 -4.14 25.66
CA ASP A 107 -12.01 -5.54 25.24
C ASP A 107 -12.16 -5.80 23.73
N LYS A 108 -12.08 -4.76 22.90
CA LYS A 108 -12.11 -4.87 21.44
C LYS A 108 -10.69 -4.81 20.88
N PRO A 109 -10.17 -5.89 20.27
CA PRO A 109 -8.90 -5.85 19.56
C PRO A 109 -9.06 -5.08 18.24
N GLY A 110 -8.07 -4.29 17.87
CA GLY A 110 -8.11 -3.51 16.64
C GLY A 110 -6.85 -2.68 16.39
N ARG A 111 -6.85 -1.98 15.25
CA ARG A 111 -5.78 -1.05 14.86
C ARG A 111 -6.22 0.36 15.19
N TYR A 112 -5.85 0.86 16.35
CA TYR A 112 -6.31 2.14 16.85
C TYR A 112 -5.28 3.24 16.61
N PHE A 113 -5.76 4.45 16.35
CA PHE A 113 -4.95 5.64 16.52
C PHE A 113 -4.95 6.02 18.00
N LEU A 114 -3.76 6.20 18.55
CA LEU A 114 -3.57 6.40 19.98
C LEU A 114 -3.32 7.87 20.28
N ARG A 115 -3.70 8.31 21.48
CA ARG A 115 -3.46 9.70 21.93
C ARG A 115 -1.98 10.07 21.93
N SER A 116 -1.07 9.10 22.10
CA SER A 116 0.37 9.30 22.01
C SER A 116 0.84 9.79 20.63
N MET A 117 0.00 9.72 19.60
CA MET A 117 0.29 10.22 18.26
C MET A 117 0.01 11.72 18.08
N LEU A 118 -0.67 12.37 19.05
CA LEU A 118 -1.01 13.80 18.98
C LEU A 118 0.18 14.71 18.61
N PRO A 119 1.37 14.58 19.24
CA PRO A 119 2.51 15.44 18.88
C PRO A 119 2.91 15.30 17.40
N LYS A 120 2.88 14.08 16.85
CA LYS A 120 3.20 13.82 15.43
C LYS A 120 2.13 14.38 14.50
N ILE A 121 0.86 14.32 14.90
CA ILE A 121 -0.25 14.90 14.14
C ILE A 121 -0.11 16.42 14.07
N GLU A 122 0.26 17.06 15.18
CA GLU A 122 0.47 18.51 15.22
C GLU A 122 1.68 18.95 14.40
N GLU A 123 2.76 18.18 14.42
CA GLU A 123 3.93 18.40 13.57
C GLU A 123 3.56 18.29 12.08
N ALA A 124 2.88 17.21 11.68
CA ALA A 124 2.42 17.03 10.31
C ALA A 124 1.46 18.14 9.84
N LEU A 125 0.58 18.63 10.72
CA LEU A 125 -0.31 19.76 10.40
C LEU A 125 0.44 21.07 10.19
N LYS A 126 1.54 21.30 10.90
CA LYS A 126 2.39 22.48 10.71
C LYS A 126 3.14 22.43 9.38
N GLU A 127 3.63 21.26 8.98
CA GLU A 127 4.29 21.08 7.68
C GLU A 127 3.34 21.24 6.48
N LEU A 128 2.05 20.97 6.68
CA LEU A 128 0.98 21.12 5.68
C LEU A 128 0.28 22.49 5.72
N SER A 129 0.80 23.47 6.46
CA SER A 129 0.22 24.81 6.60
C SER A 129 1.04 25.90 5.92
#